data_AF-A4ADJ2-F1
#
_entry.id   AF-A4ADJ2-F1
#
_cell.length_a   1.000
_cell.length_b   1.000
_cell.length_c   1.000
_cell.angle_alpha   90.00
_cell.angle_beta   90.00
_cell.angle_gamma   90.00
#
_symmetry.space_group_name_H-M   'P 1'
#
loop_
_entity.id
_entity.type
_entity.pdbx_description
1 polymer ?
#
loop_
_entity_poly.entity_id
_entity_poly.type
_entity_poly.pdbx_seq_one_letter_code
_entity_poly.pdbx_strand_id
1 'polypeptide(L)' 'MDFIAAIETALGREAEKEFLPLQAGDVPATYADIEALADYVGYRPGTDINAGIQNFVDWYRDYYRQPR' A
#
# COMPACT_ATOMS: atom_id res chain seq x y z
N MET A 1 5.44 9.60 -0.78
CA MET A 1 6.38 8.54 -0.30
C MET A 1 5.71 7.61 0.71
N ASP A 2 4.41 7.78 0.94
CA ASP A 2 3.76 7.30 2.16
C ASP A 2 3.60 5.78 2.17
N PHE A 3 3.45 5.16 1.00
CA PHE A 3 3.44 3.70 0.87
C PHE A 3 4.79 3.05 1.25
N ILE A 4 5.91 3.63 0.83
CA ILE A 4 7.24 3.09 1.20
C ILE A 4 7.45 3.27 2.69
N ALA A 5 7.14 4.44 3.24
CA ALA A 5 7.24 4.70 4.68
C ALA A 5 6.35 3.75 5.52
N ALA A 6 5.14 3.44 5.05
CA ALA A 6 4.25 2.47 5.71
C ALA A 6 4.87 1.06 5.73
N ILE A 7 5.52 0.65 4.63
CA ILE A 7 6.24 -0.63 4.55
C ILE A 7 7.47 -0.63 5.48
N GLU A 8 8.26 0.44 5.48
CA GLU A 8 9.42 0.60 6.38
C GLU A 8 9.01 0.49 7.85
N THR A 9 7.91 1.13 8.21
CA THR A 9 7.31 1.06 9.56
C THR A 9 6.86 -0.37 9.90
N ALA A 10 6.10 -1.02 9.01
CA ALA A 10 5.62 -2.39 9.23
C ALA A 10 6.75 -3.43 9.30
N LEU A 11 7.87 -3.17 8.62
CA LEU A 11 9.05 -4.03 8.64
C LEU A 11 10.04 -3.67 9.77
N GLY A 12 9.93 -2.48 10.37
CA GLY A 12 10.88 -1.96 11.36
C GLY A 12 12.26 -1.65 10.78
N ARG A 13 12.36 -1.36 9.48
CA ARG A 13 13.64 -1.13 8.78
C ARG A 13 13.48 -0.10 7.67
N GLU A 14 14.46 0.77 7.52
CA GLU A 14 14.52 1.70 6.38
C GLU A 14 15.06 0.99 5.14
N ALA A 15 14.48 1.31 3.99
CA ALA A 15 14.95 0.84 2.70
C ALA A 15 16.04 1.78 2.16
N GLU A 16 17.07 1.20 1.55
CA GLU A 16 17.98 1.95 0.69
C GLU A 16 17.25 2.22 -0.64
N LYS A 17 16.90 3.48 -0.88
CA LYS A 17 16.05 3.89 -2.01
C LYS A 17 16.91 4.32 -3.19
N GLU A 18 16.77 3.60 -4.31
CA GLU A 18 17.33 4.02 -5.60
C GLU A 18 16.21 4.62 -6.47
N PHE A 19 16.31 5.91 -6.79
CA PHE A 19 15.30 6.59 -7.60
C PHE A 19 15.65 6.46 -9.08
N LEU A 20 14.87 5.65 -9.79
CA LEU A 20 14.96 5.49 -11.22
C LEU A 20 14.04 6.49 -11.95
N PRO A 21 14.31 6.81 -13.22
CA PRO A 21 13.38 7.58 -14.05
C PRO A 21 12.01 6.90 -14.15
N LEU A 22 10.97 7.71 -14.40
CA LEU A 22 9.61 7.21 -14.63
C LEU A 22 9.62 6.21 -15.79
N GLN A 23 9.02 5.04 -15.59
CA GLN A 23 9.00 4.01 -16.61
C GLN A 23 7.99 4.36 -17.71
N ALA A 24 8.26 3.90 -18.94
CA ALA A 24 7.34 4.10 -20.04
C ALA A 24 6.05 3.30 -19.79
N GLY A 25 4.93 4.02 -19.57
CA GLY A 25 3.63 3.43 -19.26
C GLY A 25 3.10 3.80 -17.87
N ASP A 26 3.94 4.34 -16.99
CA ASP A 26 3.49 4.86 -15.70
C ASP A 26 2.73 6.18 -15.89
N VAL A 27 1.61 6.30 -15.18
CA VAL A 27 0.92 7.58 -15.00
C VAL A 27 1.38 8.21 -13.67
N PRO A 28 1.71 9.52 -13.62
CA PRO A 28 2.30 10.13 -12.43
C PRO A 28 1.45 10.02 -11.14
N ALA A 29 0.13 10.06 -11.28
CA ALA A 29 -0.81 9.81 -10.19
C ALA A 29 -2.17 9.40 -10.78
N THR A 30 -2.78 8.37 -10.21
CA THR A 30 -4.13 7.94 -10.55
C THR A 30 -4.86 7.42 -9.31
N TYR A 31 -6.15 7.72 -9.22
CA TYR A 31 -7.03 7.27 -8.16
C TYR A 31 -8.46 7.20 -8.71
N ALA A 32 -9.27 6.32 -8.13
CA ALA A 32 -10.69 6.21 -8.49
C ALA A 32 -11.51 7.24 -7.71
N ASP A 33 -12.38 7.97 -8.41
CA ASP A 33 -13.53 8.61 -7.78
C ASP A 33 -14.59 7.53 -7.52
N ILE A 34 -15.01 7.40 -6.26
CA ILE A 34 -15.94 6.37 -5.80
C ILE A 34 -17.28 6.93 -5.32
N GLU A 35 -17.53 8.24 -5.46
CA GLU A 35 -18.74 8.88 -4.93
C GLU A 35 -20.01 8.22 -5.49
N ALA A 36 -20.11 8.05 -6.81
CA ALA A 36 -21.27 7.46 -7.46
C ALA A 36 -21.50 5.98 -7.05
N LEU A 37 -20.42 5.21 -6.90
CA LEU A 37 -20.53 3.82 -6.45
C LEU A 37 -20.98 3.76 -4.99
N ALA A 38 -20.38 4.59 -4.15
CA ALA A 38 -20.70 4.66 -2.73
C ALA A 38 -22.16 5.03 -2.48
N ASP A 39 -22.71 5.99 -3.25
CA ASP A 39 -24.12 6.37 -3.17
C ASP A 39 -25.06 5.25 -3.64
N TYR A 40 -24.64 4.49 -4.66
CA TYR A 40 -25.45 3.40 -5.20
C TYR A 40 -25.49 2.16 -4.29
N VAL A 41 -24.36 1.77 -3.68
CA VAL A 41 -24.28 0.53 -2.87
C VAL A 41 -24.23 0.76 -1.37
N GLY A 42 -24.12 2.01 -0.91
CA GLY A 42 -24.03 2.36 0.52
C GLY A 42 -22.73 1.90 1.19
N TYR A 43 -21.66 1.69 0.42
CA TYR A 43 -20.37 1.18 0.92
C TYR A 43 -19.22 2.11 0.54
N ARG A 44 -18.31 2.33 1.49
CA ARG A 44 -17.04 3.02 1.29
C ARG A 44 -15.90 2.20 1.91
N PRO A 45 -14.78 1.98 1.20
CA PRO A 45 -13.60 1.38 1.81
C PRO A 45 -13.12 2.25 2.97
N GLY A 46 -12.93 1.64 4.14
CA GLY A 46 -12.51 2.33 5.37
C GLY A 46 -11.15 1.92 5.91
N THR A 47 -10.45 1.01 5.22
CA THR A 47 -9.13 0.54 5.66
C THR A 47 -8.10 1.64 5.43
N ASP A 48 -7.49 2.11 6.52
CA ASP A 48 -6.34 3.02 6.44
C ASP A 48 -5.14 2.34 5.77
N ILE A 49 -4.31 3.13 5.08
CA ILE A 49 -3.13 2.63 4.37
C ILE A 49 -2.18 1.89 5.32
N ASN A 50 -1.92 2.44 6.52
CA ASN A 50 -0.97 1.82 7.46
C ASN A 50 -1.51 0.48 7.96
N ALA A 51 -2.80 0.41 8.27
CA ALA A 51 -3.45 -0.83 8.69
C ALA A 51 -3.43 -1.88 7.57
N GLY A 52 -3.73 -1.47 6.34
CA GLY A 52 -3.69 -2.35 5.17
C GLY A 52 -2.29 -2.92 4.89
N ILE A 53 -1.27 -2.07 4.94
CA ILE A 53 0.13 -2.48 4.73
C ILE A 53 0.62 -3.40 5.85
N GLN A 54 0.30 -3.10 7.12
CA GLN A 54 0.66 -3.97 8.24
C GLN A 54 0.04 -5.38 8.08
N ASN A 55 -1.26 -5.45 7.80
CA ASN A 55 -1.96 -6.72 7.57
C ASN A 55 -1.34 -7.51 6.41
N PHE A 56 -0.95 -6.83 5.33
CA PHE A 56 -0.29 -7.47 4.19
C PHE A 56 1.08 -8.04 4.56
N VAL A 57 1.91 -7.28 5.30
CA VAL A 57 3.24 -7.72 5.74
C VAL A 57 3.14 -8.93 6.65
N ASP A 58 2.20 -8.92 7.60
CA ASP A 58 1.98 -10.03 8.53
C ASP A 58 1.56 -11.31 7.77
N TRP A 59 0.57 -11.19 6.88
CA TRP A 59 0.16 -12.29 6.00
C TRP A 59 1.34 -12.84 5.18
N TYR A 60 2.14 -11.96 4.58
CA TYR A 60 3.26 -12.35 3.72
C TYR A 60 4.31 -13.15 4.50
N ARG A 61 4.71 -12.67 5.68
CA ARG A 61 5.69 -13.33 6.56
C ARG A 61 5.19 -14.70 7.02
N ASP A 62 3.92 -14.78 7.41
CA ASP A 62 3.28 -16.02 7.85
C ASP A 62 3.21 -17.03 6.70
N TYR A 63 2.79 -16.59 5.51
CA TYR A 63 2.66 -17.45 4.33
C TYR A 63 4.00 -18.03 3.88
N TYR A 64 5.06 -17.21 3.83
CA TYR A 64 6.39 -17.63 3.40
C TYR A 64 7.27 -18.21 4.52
N ARG A 65 6.75 -18.31 5.76
CA ARG A 65 7.48 -18.80 6.94
C ARG A 65 8.84 -18.11 7.13
N GLN A 66 8.90 -16.80 6.89
CA GLN A 66 10.14 -16.07 7.11
C GLN A 66 10.42 -15.98 8.62
N PRO A 67 11.63 -16.35 9.09
CA PRO A 67 12.00 -16.07 10.46
C PRO A 67 11.98 -14.55 10.69
N ARG A 68 11.48 -14.14 11.85
CA ARG A 68 11.43 -12.74 12.29
C ARG A 68 12.84 -12.15 12.41
#